data_AF-A0A7V2TZA5-F1
#
_entry.id   AF-A0A7V2TZA5-F1
#
_cell.length_a   1.000
_cell.length_b   1.000
_cell.length_c   1.000
_cell.angle_alpha   90.00
_cell.angle_beta   90.00
_cell.angle_gamma   90.00
#
_symmetry.space_group_name_H-M   'P 1'
#
loop_
_entity.id
_entity.type
_entity.pdbx_description
1 polymer ?
#
loop_
_entity_poly.entity_id
_entity_poly.type
_entity_poly.pdbx_seq_one_letter_code
_entity_poly.pdbx_strand_id
1 'polypeptide(L)'
;MNRKASYGFLALVLAISLFPGAGRSAEYPTREVEFIVGFPPGSTVDHVGRLICKHVEKYVGKPVVVANKPGGGGSRGFSSLAAAKPDGYTIGLVSSSAILQPYLMKGLTFHYKKSFRIISEIAYTAEGIYTKKGGPF
;
A
#
# COMPACT_ATOMS: atom_id res chain seq x y z
N MET A 1 -35.49 31.02 -36.96
CA MET A 1 -34.85 30.29 -35.84
C MET A 1 -35.17 28.81 -36.01
N ASN A 2 -34.17 28.00 -36.37
CA ASN A 2 -34.36 26.69 -37.02
C ASN A 2 -34.83 25.59 -36.05
N ARG A 3 -36.09 25.14 -36.18
CA ARG A 3 -36.67 23.97 -35.49
C ARG A 3 -35.85 22.69 -35.63
N LYS A 4 -35.04 22.57 -36.69
CA LYS A 4 -34.14 21.42 -36.94
C LYS A 4 -32.96 21.36 -35.94
N ALA A 5 -32.57 22.48 -35.35
CA ALA A 5 -31.49 22.54 -34.36
C ALA A 5 -31.94 21.99 -32.98
N SER A 6 -33.22 22.14 -32.62
CA SER A 6 -33.76 21.62 -31.35
C SER A 6 -33.83 20.09 -31.32
N TYR A 7 -34.12 19.43 -32.44
CA TYR A 7 -34.17 17.96 -32.49
C TYR A 7 -32.78 17.31 -32.42
N GLY A 8 -31.74 17.97 -32.96
CA GLY A 8 -30.36 17.49 -32.87
C GLY A 8 -29.83 17.50 -31.43
N PHE A 9 -30.21 18.52 -30.64
CA PHE A 9 -29.81 18.62 -29.23
C PHE A 9 -30.52 17.57 -28.36
N LEU A 10 -31.80 17.29 -28.63
CA LEU A 10 -32.56 16.29 -27.87
C LEU A 10 -32.09 14.85 -28.17
N ALA A 11 -31.70 14.56 -29.41
CA ALA A 11 -31.15 13.26 -29.81
C ALA A 11 -29.76 12.99 -29.20
N LEU A 12 -28.93 14.02 -29.02
CA LEU A 12 -27.61 13.92 -28.40
C LEU A 12 -27.70 13.61 -26.89
N VAL A 13 -28.68 14.18 -26.19
CA VAL A 13 -28.94 13.92 -24.76
C VAL A 13 -29.46 12.50 -24.53
N LEU A 14 -30.30 11.98 -25.44
CA LEU A 14 -30.82 10.62 -25.35
C LEU A 14 -29.73 9.55 -25.60
N ALA A 15 -28.75 9.84 -26.47
CA ALA A 15 -27.64 8.93 -26.77
C ALA A 15 -26.64 8.76 -25.60
N ILE A 16 -26.48 9.78 -24.75
CA ILE A 16 -25.63 9.69 -23.54
C ILE A 16 -26.29 8.83 -22.44
N SER A 17 -27.61 8.69 -22.47
CA SER A 17 -28.39 7.95 -21.47
C SER A 17 -28.38 6.43 -21.69
N LEU A 18 -27.84 5.96 -22.82
CA LEU A 18 -27.80 4.54 -23.20
C LEU A 18 -26.45 3.87 -22.97
N PHE A 19 -25.48 4.54 -22.34
CA PHE A 19 -24.33 3.84 -21.77
C PHE A 19 -24.78 3.16 -20.48
N PRO A 20 -24.98 1.82 -20.46
CA PRO A 20 -25.14 1.13 -19.20
C PRO A 20 -23.87 1.40 -18.41
N GLY A 21 -24.00 1.87 -17.17
CA GLY A 21 -22.87 2.22 -16.31
C GLY A 21 -21.77 1.16 -16.38
N ALA A 22 -20.72 1.45 -17.15
CA ALA A 22 -19.59 0.56 -17.30
C ALA A 22 -18.80 0.65 -15.99
N GLY A 23 -19.02 -0.37 -15.15
CA GLY A 23 -18.24 -0.62 -13.96
C GLY A 23 -19.05 -0.54 -12.68
N ARG A 24 -19.78 -1.62 -12.36
CA ARG A 24 -19.59 -2.14 -11.00
C ARG A 24 -18.09 -2.36 -10.92
N SER A 25 -17.36 -1.49 -10.22
CA SER A 25 -16.00 -1.81 -9.80
C SER A 25 -16.07 -3.26 -9.35
N ALA A 26 -15.28 -4.14 -9.97
CA ALA A 26 -15.11 -5.47 -9.40
C ALA A 26 -14.83 -5.24 -7.91
N GLU A 27 -15.59 -5.90 -7.05
CA GLU A 27 -15.50 -5.70 -5.61
C GLU A 27 -14.07 -6.07 -5.23
N TYR A 28 -13.24 -5.04 -5.07
CA TYR A 28 -11.84 -5.22 -4.74
C TYR A 28 -11.78 -5.69 -3.29
N PRO A 29 -10.94 -6.69 -2.95
CA PRO A 29 -10.09 -7.49 -3.85
C PRO A 29 -10.81 -8.70 -4.48
N THR A 30 -10.43 -9.08 -5.71
CA THR A 30 -10.94 -10.30 -6.38
C THR A 30 -9.99 -11.50 -6.27
N ARG A 31 -8.73 -11.26 -5.92
CA ARG A 31 -7.65 -12.24 -5.73
C ARG A 31 -6.83 -11.91 -4.48
N GLU A 32 -5.87 -12.77 -4.16
CA GLU A 32 -4.93 -12.56 -3.05
C GLU A 32 -4.17 -11.23 -3.15
N VAL A 33 -3.96 -10.60 -2.00
CA VAL A 33 -3.16 -9.38 -1.82
C VAL A 33 -1.82 -9.74 -1.17
N GLU A 34 -0.71 -9.35 -1.78
CA GLU A 34 0.63 -9.49 -1.20
C GLU A 34 0.92 -8.34 -0.22
N PHE A 35 1.37 -8.67 0.98
CA PHE A 35 1.79 -7.73 2.02
C PHE A 35 3.32 -7.80 2.19
N ILE A 36 4.04 -6.82 1.65
CA ILE A 36 5.50 -6.76 1.73
C ILE A 36 5.96 -6.36 3.13
N VAL A 37 6.88 -7.15 3.69
CA VAL A 37 7.62 -6.83 4.93
C VAL A 37 9.12 -6.74 4.60
N GLY A 38 9.73 -5.58 4.79
CA GLY A 38 11.15 -5.33 4.49
C GLY A 38 12.16 -5.97 5.46
N PHE A 39 11.72 -6.86 6.36
CA PHE A 39 12.50 -7.42 7.46
C PHE A 39 12.45 -8.95 7.47
N PRO A 40 13.43 -9.63 8.09
CA PRO A 40 13.48 -11.08 8.14
C PRO A 40 12.23 -11.70 8.80
N PRO A 41 11.82 -12.92 8.39
CA PRO A 41 10.79 -13.69 9.09
C PRO A 41 11.10 -13.84 10.58
N GLY A 42 10.07 -13.78 11.43
CA GLY A 42 10.23 -13.87 12.89
C GLY A 42 10.70 -12.58 13.59
N SER A 43 10.98 -11.51 12.84
CA SER A 43 11.20 -10.18 13.43
C SER A 43 9.89 -9.63 14.03
N THR A 44 9.99 -8.66 14.94
CA THR A 44 8.82 -7.95 15.49
C THR A 44 7.91 -7.40 14.38
N VAL A 45 8.52 -6.87 13.32
CA VAL A 45 7.80 -6.32 12.16
C VAL A 45 7.04 -7.41 11.39
N ASP A 46 7.64 -8.59 11.21
CA ASP A 46 6.99 -9.74 10.58
C ASP A 46 5.78 -10.24 11.40
N HIS A 47 5.92 -10.33 12.72
CA HIS A 47 4.82 -10.72 13.60
C HIS A 47 3.64 -9.74 13.51
N VAL A 48 3.91 -8.44 13.54
CA VAL A 48 2.87 -7.40 13.36
C VAL A 48 2.20 -7.55 11.99
N GLY A 49 2.98 -7.71 10.91
CA GLY A 49 2.45 -7.92 9.56
C GLY A 49 1.51 -9.12 9.46
N ARG A 50 1.91 -10.27 10.01
CA ARG A 50 1.08 -11.50 10.02
C ARG A 50 -0.20 -11.33 10.82
N LEU A 51 -0.14 -10.64 11.96
CA LEU A 51 -1.32 -10.36 12.78
C LEU A 51 -2.34 -9.51 12.02
N ILE A 52 -1.88 -8.46 11.34
CA ILE A 52 -2.73 -7.57 10.55
C ILE A 52 -3.34 -8.33 9.39
N CYS A 53 -2.53 -9.05 8.62
CA CYS A 53 -2.98 -9.84 7.48
C CYS A 53 -4.13 -10.78 7.87
N LYS A 54 -3.93 -11.58 8.93
CA LYS A 54 -4.95 -12.49 9.46
C LYS A 54 -6.25 -11.80 9.88
N HIS A 55 -6.17 -10.56 10.35
CA HIS A 55 -7.35 -9.80 10.76
C HIS A 55 -8.08 -9.20 9.55
N VAL A 56 -7.34 -8.57 8.64
CA VAL A 56 -7.87 -7.90 7.44
C VAL A 56 -8.56 -8.87 6.49
N GLU A 57 -8.03 -10.09 6.33
CA GLU A 57 -8.64 -11.16 5.53
C GLU A 57 -10.15 -11.34 5.82
N LYS A 58 -10.55 -11.21 7.09
CA LYS A 58 -11.95 -11.35 7.52
C LYS A 58 -12.87 -10.26 6.99
N TYR A 59 -12.33 -9.09 6.68
CA TYR A 59 -13.08 -7.92 6.21
C TYR A 59 -13.06 -7.78 4.70
N VAL A 60 -11.96 -8.19 4.06
CA VAL A 60 -11.78 -8.05 2.60
C VAL A 60 -12.15 -9.30 1.81
N GLY A 61 -12.36 -10.44 2.50
CA GLY A 61 -12.87 -11.67 1.90
C GLY A 61 -11.90 -12.38 0.96
N LYS A 62 -10.64 -11.92 0.87
CA LYS A 62 -9.55 -12.56 0.14
C LYS A 62 -8.32 -12.70 1.02
N PRO A 63 -7.45 -13.69 0.75
CA PRO A 63 -6.18 -13.84 1.45
C PRO A 63 -5.31 -12.58 1.35
N VAL A 64 -4.62 -12.25 2.43
CA VAL A 64 -3.60 -11.20 2.49
C VAL A 64 -2.35 -11.86 3.03
N VAL A 65 -1.32 -12.04 2.19
CA VAL A 65 -0.20 -12.93 2.50
C VAL A 65 1.09 -12.15 2.65
N VAL A 66 1.82 -12.43 3.74
CA VAL A 66 3.10 -11.77 4.02
C VAL A 66 4.19 -12.28 3.08
N ALA A 67 4.89 -11.35 2.43
CA ALA A 67 6.10 -11.59 1.64
C ALA A 67 7.29 -10.84 2.26
N ASN A 68 8.21 -11.58 2.89
CA ASN A 68 9.42 -11.00 3.49
C ASN A 68 10.47 -10.69 2.40
N LYS A 69 10.90 -9.43 2.31
CA LYS A 69 11.93 -8.94 1.38
C LYS A 69 13.04 -8.21 2.16
N PRO A 70 13.86 -8.93 2.94
CA PRO A 70 14.85 -8.32 3.83
C PRO A 70 16.04 -7.68 3.10
N GLY A 71 16.67 -6.72 3.77
CA GLY A 71 17.97 -6.15 3.37
C GLY A 71 18.00 -4.62 3.42
N GLY A 72 19.19 -4.07 3.68
CA GLY A 72 19.44 -2.62 3.70
C GLY A 72 18.52 -1.83 4.63
N GLY A 73 18.22 -2.37 5.82
CA GLY A 73 17.33 -1.75 6.81
C GLY A 73 15.87 -1.60 6.34
N GLY A 74 15.43 -2.43 5.38
CA GLY A 74 14.10 -2.37 4.77
C GLY A 74 14.08 -1.80 3.35
N SER A 75 15.16 -1.15 2.90
CA SER A 75 15.21 -0.48 1.60
C SER A 75 14.87 -1.40 0.41
N ARG A 76 15.30 -2.67 0.44
CA ARG A 76 14.95 -3.64 -0.63
C ARG A 76 13.43 -3.90 -0.70
N GLY A 77 12.78 -4.05 0.46
CA GLY A 77 11.33 -4.20 0.54
C GLY A 77 10.60 -2.94 0.06
N PHE A 78 11.06 -1.75 0.48
CA PHE A 78 10.48 -0.48 0.05
C PHE A 78 10.62 -0.24 -1.45
N SER A 79 11.79 -0.53 -2.02
CA SER A 79 12.02 -0.51 -3.48
C SER A 79 11.10 -1.48 -4.22
N SER A 80 10.92 -2.69 -3.71
CA SER A 80 10.00 -3.66 -4.31
C SER A 80 8.56 -3.17 -4.26
N LEU A 81 8.13 -2.54 -3.17
CA LEU A 81 6.78 -1.97 -3.05
C LEU A 81 6.61 -0.76 -3.98
N ALA A 82 7.60 0.13 -4.04
CA ALA A 82 7.57 1.30 -4.92
C ALA A 82 7.52 0.93 -6.42
N ALA A 83 8.07 -0.23 -6.79
CA ALA A 83 8.04 -0.75 -8.16
C ALA A 83 6.77 -1.58 -8.47
N ALA A 84 5.91 -1.84 -7.48
CA ALA A 84 4.70 -2.62 -7.68
C ALA A 84 3.66 -1.86 -8.49
N LYS A 85 2.72 -2.59 -9.09
CA LYS A 85 1.58 -1.97 -9.79
C LYS A 85 0.71 -1.22 -8.78
N PRO A 86 0.20 -0.01 -9.09
CA PRO A 86 -0.66 0.76 -8.20
C PRO A 86 -2.12 0.26 -8.23
N ASP A 87 -2.33 -1.06 -8.22
CA ASP A 87 -3.63 -1.72 -8.34
C ASP A 87 -4.18 -2.26 -7.00
N GLY A 88 -3.44 -2.04 -5.91
CA GLY A 88 -3.81 -2.45 -4.56
C GLY A 88 -3.42 -3.89 -4.18
N TYR A 89 -3.05 -4.74 -5.14
CA TYR A 89 -2.73 -6.15 -4.86
C TYR A 89 -1.33 -6.35 -4.27
N THR A 90 -0.53 -5.30 -4.20
CA THR A 90 0.71 -5.27 -3.43
C THR A 90 0.65 -4.07 -2.50
N ILE A 91 0.56 -4.36 -1.21
CA ILE A 91 0.68 -3.39 -0.12
C ILE A 91 1.89 -3.76 0.73
N GLY A 92 2.23 -2.95 1.73
CA GLY A 92 3.32 -3.33 2.62
C GLY A 92 3.55 -2.35 3.75
N LEU A 93 4.42 -2.76 4.65
CA LEU A 93 4.86 -1.96 5.78
C LEU A 93 6.04 -1.08 5.36
N VAL A 94 5.84 0.24 5.43
CA VAL A 94 6.88 1.24 5.23
C VAL A 94 7.14 1.93 6.56
N SER A 95 8.32 1.74 7.13
CA SER A 95 8.72 2.37 8.40
C SER A 95 9.33 3.76 8.17
N SER A 96 9.50 4.51 9.27
CA SER A 96 10.21 5.82 9.27
C SER A 96 11.61 5.75 8.65
N SER A 97 12.26 4.58 8.69
CA SER A 97 13.55 4.37 8.02
C SER A 97 13.52 4.71 6.51
N ALA A 98 12.39 4.54 5.82
CA ALA A 98 12.25 4.93 4.42
C ALA A 98 12.41 6.45 4.18
N ILE A 99 12.16 7.27 5.21
CA ILE A 99 12.37 8.72 5.17
C ILE A 99 13.86 9.06 5.29
N LEU A 100 14.58 8.32 6.14
CA LEU A 100 15.99 8.58 6.45
C LEU A 100 16.94 7.97 5.43
N GLN A 101 16.61 6.80 4.87
CA GLN A 101 17.46 6.04 3.97
C GLN A 101 18.01 6.82 2.77
N PRO A 102 17.25 7.71 2.08
CA PRO A 102 17.79 8.54 1.00
C PRO A 102 18.96 9.45 1.40
N TYR A 103 19.09 9.77 2.68
CA TYR A 103 20.19 10.56 3.22
C TYR A 103 21.39 9.69 3.65
N LEU A 104 21.21 8.37 3.74
CA LEU A 104 22.20 7.42 4.25
C LEU A 104 22.74 6.48 3.18
N MET A 105 21.96 6.23 2.12
CA MET A 105 22.25 5.22 1.09
C MET A 105 22.19 5.84 -0.31
N LYS A 106 23.20 5.56 -1.14
CA LYS A 106 23.19 5.88 -2.56
C LYS A 106 22.44 4.80 -3.35
N GLY A 107 21.84 5.18 -4.48
CA GLY A 107 21.24 4.21 -5.42
C GLY A 107 19.87 3.66 -5.01
N LEU A 108 19.17 4.28 -4.06
CA LEU A 108 17.78 3.93 -3.77
C LEU A 108 16.88 4.29 -4.95
N THR A 109 15.96 3.39 -5.27
CA THR A 109 15.04 3.52 -6.41
C THR A 109 13.68 4.11 -6.03
N PHE A 110 13.45 4.41 -4.74
CA PHE A 110 12.19 4.96 -4.25
C PHE A 110 12.38 6.37 -3.69
N HIS A 111 11.30 7.16 -3.72
CA HIS A 111 11.21 8.46 -3.07
C HIS A 111 10.02 8.47 -2.13
N TYR A 112 10.23 8.53 -0.81
CA TYR A 112 9.18 8.34 0.20
C TYR A 112 7.85 9.04 -0.13
N LYS A 113 7.87 10.37 -0.34
CA LYS A 113 6.66 11.18 -0.61
C LYS A 113 5.98 10.87 -1.94
N LYS A 114 6.70 10.34 -2.93
CA LYS A 114 6.18 10.08 -4.29
C LYS A 114 5.81 8.61 -4.49
N SER A 115 6.49 7.70 -3.80
CA SER A 115 6.36 6.26 -3.97
C SER A 115 5.27 5.64 -3.11
N PHE A 116 4.88 6.28 -2.01
CA PHE A 116 3.99 5.65 -1.03
C PHE A 116 2.81 6.55 -0.68
N ARG A 117 1.64 5.89 -0.53
CA ARG A 117 0.45 6.47 0.10
C ARG A 117 0.21 5.73 1.40
N ILE A 118 0.09 6.47 2.50
CA ILE A 118 -0.26 5.88 3.79
C ILE A 118 -1.73 5.39 3.76
N ILE A 119 -1.95 4.17 4.24
CA ILE A 119 -3.29 3.60 4.41
C ILE A 119 -3.74 3.78 5.86
N SER A 120 -2.89 3.38 6.81
CA SER A 120 -3.11 3.52 8.24
C SER A 120 -1.78 3.33 8.98
N GLU A 121 -1.70 3.86 10.20
CA GLU A 121 -0.62 3.54 11.14
C GLU A 121 -1.00 2.27 11.92
N ILE A 122 -0.09 1.31 11.99
CA ILE A 122 -0.36 -0.03 12.53
C ILE A 122 0.45 -0.38 13.78
N ALA A 123 1.48 0.41 14.08
CA ALA A 123 2.32 0.26 15.25
C ALA A 123 3.09 1.55 15.52
N TYR A 124 3.22 1.90 16.80
CA TYR A 124 4.11 2.94 17.29
C TYR A 124 5.19 2.29 18.16
N THR A 125 6.46 2.62 17.92
CA THR A 125 7.59 2.08 18.70
C THR A 125 8.20 3.20 19.53
N ALA A 126 8.11 3.09 20.86
CA ALA A 126 8.82 3.98 21.77
C ALA A 126 10.30 3.55 21.83
N GLU A 127 11.19 4.36 21.28
CA GLU A 127 12.64 4.15 21.38
C GLU A 127 13.18 4.73 22.69
N GLY A 128 14.19 4.08 23.28
CA GLY A 128 14.83 4.51 24.52
C GLY A 128 16.28 4.03 24.59
N ILE A 129 17.08 4.71 25.41
CA ILE A 129 18.43 4.27 25.75
C ILE A 129 18.33 3.38 26.98
N TYR A 130 18.75 2.13 26.85
CA TYR A 130 18.71 1.16 27.94
C TYR A 130 20.11 0.67 28.24
N THR A 131 20.42 0.51 29.52
CA THR A 131 21.61 -0.22 29.99
C THR A 131 21.23 -1.60 30.50
N LYS A 132 22.23 -2.46 30.69
CA LYS A 132 22.03 -3.74 31.37
C LYS A 132 21.57 -3.49 32.80
N LYS A 133 20.55 -4.23 33.25
CA LYS A 133 20.10 -4.21 34.65
C LYS A 133 21.29 -4.48 35.59
N GLY A 134 21.49 -3.59 36.57
CA GLY A 134 22.62 -3.63 37.51
C GLY A 134 23.92 -2.98 37.00
N GLY A 135 23.89 -2.30 35.86
CA GLY A 135 25.00 -1.47 35.37
C GLY A 135 25.14 -0.15 36.15
N PRO A 136 26.21 0.62 35.89
CA PRO A 136 26.48 1.90 36.56
C PRO A 136 25.66 3.08 36.02
N PHE A 137 24.75 2.83 35.06
CA PHE A 137 23.82 3.80 34.49
C PHE A 137 22.40 3.49 34.93
#